data_AF-A0A355CIY2-F1
#
_entry.id   AF-A0A355CIY2-F1
#
_cell.length_a   1.000
_cell.length_b   1.000
_cell.length_c   1.000
_cell.angle_alpha   90.00
_cell.angle_beta   90.00
_cell.angle_gamma   90.00
#
_symmetry.space_group_name_H-M   'P 1'
#
loop_
_entity.id
_entity.type
_entity.pdbx_description
1 polymer ?
#
loop_
_entity_poly.entity_id
_entity_poly.type
_entity_poly.pdbx_seq_one_letter_code
_entity_poly.pdbx_strand_id
1 'polypeptide(L)'
;MASSSSVAVRELPLFPLPEVVLFPGRPLPLQIFEFRYRIMMNTILEGDRRFGVLMWDPDQNKVSAVGCCAEVIHCQRLPDDRMKIMTIG
;
A
#
# COMPACT_ATOMS: atom_id res chain seq x y z
N MET A 1 20.18 -3.09 -25.71
CA MET A 1 18.94 -3.90 -25.80
C MET A 1 17.95 -3.31 -24.83
N ALA A 2 17.01 -2.51 -25.32
CA ALA A 2 15.94 -1.96 -24.49
C ALA A 2 15.08 -3.13 -24.02
N SER A 3 15.09 -3.41 -22.71
CA SER A 3 14.16 -4.34 -22.11
C SER A 3 12.77 -3.76 -22.32
N SER A 4 12.01 -4.36 -23.23
CA SER A 4 10.59 -4.12 -23.34
C SER A 4 9.97 -4.55 -22.02
N SER A 5 9.80 -3.60 -21.09
CA SER A 5 8.96 -3.81 -19.93
C SER A 5 7.55 -3.97 -20.48
N SER A 6 7.17 -5.22 -20.76
CA SER A 6 5.77 -5.62 -20.71
C SER A 6 5.21 -4.94 -19.48
N VAL A 7 4.25 -4.03 -19.67
CA VAL A 7 3.42 -3.55 -18.58
C VAL A 7 2.66 -4.80 -18.14
N ALA A 8 3.30 -5.62 -17.31
CA ALA A 8 2.68 -6.76 -16.71
C ALA A 8 1.59 -6.15 -15.84
N VAL A 9 0.36 -6.19 -16.33
CA VAL A 9 -0.81 -5.77 -15.58
C VAL A 9 -0.83 -6.66 -14.34
N ARG A 10 -0.33 -6.12 -13.23
CA ARG A 10 -0.37 -6.76 -11.92
C ARG A 10 -1.60 -6.23 -11.21
N GLU A 11 -2.51 -7.13 -10.87
CA GLU A 11 -3.57 -6.82 -9.92
C GLU A 11 -2.92 -6.55 -8.55
N LEU A 12 -3.22 -5.38 -7.97
CA LEU A 12 -2.69 -4.97 -6.67
C LEU A 12 -3.85 -4.70 -5.72
N PRO A 13 -3.78 -5.18 -4.46
CA PRO A 13 -4.65 -4.69 -3.41
C PRO A 13 -4.52 -3.17 -3.31
N LEU A 14 -5.63 -2.46 -3.21
CA LEU A 14 -5.65 -1.01 -3.13
C LEU A 14 -5.91 -0.56 -1.70
N PHE A 15 -5.09 0.37 -1.22
CA PHE A 15 -5.21 1.01 0.08
C PHE A 15 -5.47 2.51 -0.11
N PRO A 16 -6.75 2.93 -0.13
CA PRO A 16 -7.10 4.34 -0.15
C PRO A 16 -6.76 4.98 1.20
N LEU A 17 -6.01 6.08 1.17
CA LEU A 17 -5.68 6.86 2.35
C LEU A 17 -6.19 8.29 2.18
N PRO A 18 -6.92 8.85 3.17
CA PRO A 18 -7.42 10.21 3.09
C PRO A 18 -6.24 11.19 3.08
N GLU A 19 -6.21 12.09 2.10
CA GLU A 19 -5.22 13.17 1.99
C GLU A 19 -3.74 12.74 1.92
N VAL A 20 -3.45 11.45 1.67
CA VAL A 20 -2.08 10.94 1.55
C VAL A 20 -1.74 10.65 0.10
N VAL A 21 -0.63 11.23 -0.37
CA VAL A 21 0.01 10.90 -1.65
C VAL A 21 1.39 10.32 -1.38
N LEU A 22 1.62 9.11 -1.87
CA LEU A 22 2.93 8.47 -1.84
C LEU A 22 3.65 8.74 -3.16
N PHE A 23 4.92 9.13 -3.08
CA PHE A 23 5.79 9.27 -4.25
C PHE A 23 6.76 8.08 -4.34
N PRO A 24 7.23 7.72 -5.55
CA PRO A 24 8.23 6.68 -5.73
C PRO A 24 9.51 6.94 -4.91
N GLY A 25 10.05 5.90 -4.28
CA GLY A 25 11.24 5.96 -3.43
C GLY A 25 11.04 6.66 -2.09
N ARG A 26 9.82 7.13 -1.75
CA ARG A 26 9.55 7.76 -0.45
C ARG A 26 9.07 6.74 0.57
N PRO A 27 9.53 6.84 1.84
CA PRO A 27 9.04 5.96 2.89
C PRO A 27 7.63 6.38 3.32
N LEU A 28 6.78 5.39 3.62
CA LEU A 28 5.47 5.60 4.23
C LEU A 28 5.30 4.65 5.43
N PRO A 29 5.46 5.16 6.67
CA PRO A 29 5.15 4.39 7.87
C PRO A 29 3.63 4.29 8.06
N LEU A 30 3.14 3.09 8.35
CA LEU A 30 1.72 2.82 8.57
C LEU A 30 1.52 2.11 9.90
N GLN A 31 0.49 2.53 10.63
CA GLN A 31 -0.03 1.81 11.79
C GLN A 31 -1.36 1.16 11.41
N ILE A 32 -1.37 -0.16 11.34
CA ILE A 32 -2.53 -0.95 10.95
C ILE A 32 -3.21 -1.46 12.21
N PHE A 33 -4.40 -0.94 12.49
CA PHE A 33 -5.18 -1.31 13.67
C PHE A 33 -6.59 -1.78 13.31
N GLU A 34 -7.19 -1.27 12.24
CA GLU A 34 -8.51 -1.72 11.81
C GLU A 34 -8.48 -3.14 11.27
N PHE A 35 -9.48 -3.93 11.66
CA PHE A 35 -9.58 -5.36 11.33
C PHE A 35 -9.50 -5.64 9.82
N ARG A 36 -10.18 -4.85 8.98
CA ARG A 36 -10.15 -5.02 7.52
C ARG A 36 -8.74 -4.87 6.93
N TYR A 37 -7.97 -3.90 7.43
CA TYR A 37 -6.62 -3.65 6.94
C TYR A 37 -5.62 -4.64 7.49
N ARG A 38 -5.87 -5.20 8.69
CA ARG A 38 -5.12 -6.33 9.20
C ARG A 38 -5.25 -7.55 8.29
N ILE A 39 -6.47 -7.89 7.84
CA ILE A 39 -6.68 -8.97 6.87
C ILE A 39 -5.92 -8.69 5.58
N MET A 40 -6.12 -7.51 4.99
CA MET A 40 -5.44 -7.10 3.76
C MET A 40 -3.91 -7.20 3.89
N MET A 41 -3.34 -6.75 5.00
CA MET A 41 -1.89 -6.79 5.21
C MET A 41 -1.35 -8.19 5.42
N ASN A 42 -2.10 -9.10 6.05
CA ASN A 42 -1.68 -10.50 6.10
C ASN A 42 -1.58 -11.10 4.69
N THR A 43 -2.58 -10.84 3.83
CA THR A 43 -2.54 -11.29 2.43
C THR A 43 -1.38 -10.67 1.65
N ILE A 44 -1.11 -9.37 1.82
CA ILE A 44 0.04 -8.68 1.19
C ILE A 44 1.37 -9.29 1.64
N LEU A 45 1.53 -9.58 2.93
CA LEU A 45 2.75 -10.12 3.51
C LEU A 45 3.04 -11.57 3.10
N GLU A 46 2.00 -12.34 2.78
CA GLU A 46 2.10 -13.71 2.25
C GLU A 46 2.43 -13.74 0.75
N GLY A 47 2.07 -12.68 0.01
CA GLY A 47 2.33 -12.54 -1.42
C GLY A 47 3.55 -11.68 -1.75
N ASP A 48 3.41 -10.86 -2.79
CA ASP A 48 4.48 -10.03 -3.37
C ASP A 48 4.87 -8.80 -2.51
N ARG A 49 4.30 -8.64 -1.31
CA ARG A 49 4.53 -7.49 -0.41
C ARG A 49 4.24 -6.13 -1.01
N ARG A 50 3.48 -6.09 -2.11
CA ARG A 50 3.16 -4.87 -2.86
C ARG A 50 1.68 -4.58 -2.83
N PHE A 51 1.35 -3.30 -2.73
CA PHE A 51 -0.03 -2.81 -2.78
C PHE A 51 -0.06 -1.39 -3.36
N GLY A 52 -1.21 -0.97 -3.88
CA GLY A 52 -1.39 0.37 -4.41
C GLY A 52 -1.83 1.33 -3.30
N VAL A 53 -1.15 2.47 -3.16
CA VAL A 53 -1.57 3.60 -2.32
C VAL A 53 -2.24 4.63 -3.20
N LEU A 54 -3.47 4.97 -2.88
CA LEU A 54 -4.26 5.95 -3.61
C LEU A 54 -4.77 7.01 -2.65
N MET A 55 -4.74 8.27 -3.10
CA MET A 55 -5.34 9.36 -2.35
C MET A 55 -6.87 9.23 -2.44
N TRP A 56 -7.52 9.26 -1.28
CA TRP A 56 -8.97 9.39 -1.16
C TRP A 56 -9.33 10.85 -0.86
N ASP A 57 -10.15 11.43 -1.73
CA ASP A 57 -10.71 12.78 -1.59
C ASP A 57 -12.04 12.67 -0.80
N PRO A 58 -12.07 13.12 0.48
CA PRO A 58 -13.28 13.04 1.30
C PRO A 58 -14.38 14.01 0.84
N ASP A 59 -14.03 15.13 0.21
CA ASP A 59 -15.00 16.13 -0.26
C ASP A 59 -15.75 15.64 -1.49
N GLN A 60 -15.05 14.94 -2.38
CA GLN A 60 -15.62 14.39 -3.61
C GLN A 60 -16.07 12.93 -3.47
N ASN A 61 -15.76 12.29 -2.33
CA ASN A 61 -16.01 10.86 -2.09
C ASN A 61 -15.44 9.97 -3.21
N LYS A 62 -14.21 10.27 -3.65
CA LYS A 62 -13.55 9.65 -4.81
C LYS A 62 -12.12 9.25 -4.52
N VAL A 63 -11.70 8.14 -5.13
CA VAL A 63 -10.29 7.73 -5.18
C VAL A 63 -9.62 8.41 -6.38
N SER A 64 -8.38 8.87 -6.20
CA SER A 64 -7.54 9.34 -7.31
C SER A 64 -7.39 8.26 -8.39
N ALA A 65 -7.38 8.64 -9.67
CA ALA A 65 -7.14 7.73 -10.78
C ALA A 65 -5.68 7.23 -10.84
N VAL A 66 -4.76 7.95 -10.19
CA VAL A 66 -3.33 7.63 -10.15
C VAL A 66 -2.86 7.56 -8.70
N GLY A 67 -2.09 6.52 -8.41
CA GLY A 67 -1.47 6.26 -7.11
C GLY A 67 -0.05 5.74 -7.26
N CYS A 68 0.52 5.26 -6.17
CA CYS A 68 1.87 4.72 -6.12
C CYS A 68 1.84 3.26 -5.65
N CYS A 69 2.68 2.41 -6.24
CA CYS A 69 2.92 1.08 -5.68
C CYS A 69 3.78 1.24 -4.43
N ALA A 70 3.37 0.67 -3.31
CA ALA A 70 4.14 0.59 -2.08
C ALA A 70 4.63 -0.85 -1.88
N GLU A 71 5.89 -1.00 -1.52
CA GLU A 71 6.48 -2.28 -1.11
C GLU A 71 6.73 -2.28 0.40
N VAL A 72 6.31 -3.35 1.09
CA VAL A 72 6.55 -3.52 2.52
C VAL A 72 8.00 -3.93 2.76
N ILE A 73 8.79 -3.03 3.35
CA ILE A 73 10.21 -3.28 3.68
C ILE A 73 10.39 -3.79 5.11
N HIS A 74 9.48 -3.46 6.03
CA HIS A 74 9.53 -3.95 7.40
C HIS A 74 8.13 -4.07 7.99
N CYS A 75 7.92 -5.10 8.81
CA CYS A 75 6.67 -5.32 9.52
C CYS A 75 6.97 -5.78 10.97
N GLN A 76 6.41 -5.06 11.93
CA GLN A 76 6.41 -5.41 13.34
C GLN A 76 4.98 -5.70 13.80
N ARG A 77 4.72 -6.93 14.25
CA ARG A 77 3.45 -7.30 14.89
C ARG A 77 3.48 -6.89 16.36
N LEU A 78 2.35 -6.42 16.87
CA LEU A 78 2.15 -5.98 18.26
C LEU A 78 1.25 -7.00 19.01
N PRO A 79 1.24 -6.99 20.36
CA PRO A 79 0.54 -7.98 21.19
C PRO A 79 -1.00 -8.05 21.03
N ASP A 80 -1.60 -7.14 20.27
CA ASP A 80 -3.03 -7.07 19.97
C ASP A 80 -3.34 -7.20 18.47
N ASP A 81 -2.45 -7.86 17.74
CA ASP A 81 -2.44 -8.03 16.29
C ASP A 81 -2.41 -6.72 15.48
N ARG A 82 -2.15 -5.58 16.13
CA ARG A 82 -1.78 -4.37 15.39
C ARG A 82 -0.44 -4.56 14.72
N MET A 83 -0.21 -3.80 13.65
CA MET A 83 1.02 -3.90 12.87
C MET A 83 1.59 -2.51 12.67
N LYS A 84 2.89 -2.37 12.89
CA LYS A 84 3.67 -1.22 12.39
C LYS A 84 4.37 -1.67 11.14
N ILE A 85 4.09 -1.02 10.03
CA ILE A 85 4.62 -1.36 8.72
C ILE A 85 5.43 -0.18 8.21
N MET A 86 6.64 -0.46 7.75
CA MET A 86 7.41 0.48 6.96
C MET A 86 7.31 0.07 5.51
N THR A 87 7.01 1.04 4.65
CA THR A 87 6.89 0.82 3.20
C THR A 87 7.72 1.82 2.44
N ILE A 88 8.04 1.50 1.19
CA ILE A 88 8.66 2.41 0.24
C ILE A 88 7.82 2.45 -1.05
N GLY A 89 7.62 3.65 -1.61
CA GLY A 89 7.00 3.84 -2.92
C GLY A 89 7.89 3.42 -4.09
#